data_AF-A0A3N5W3G9-F1
#
_entry.id   AF-A0A3N5W3G9-F1
#
_cell.length_a   1.000
_cell.length_b   1.000
_cell.length_c   1.000
_cell.angle_alpha   90.00
_cell.angle_beta   90.00
_cell.angle_gamma   90.00
#
_symmetry.space_group_name_H-M   'P 1'
#
loop_
_entity.id
_entity.type
_entity.pdbx_description
1 polymer ?
#
loop_
_entity_poly.entity_id
_entity_poly.type
_entity_poly.pdbx_seq_one_letter_code
_entity_poly.pdbx_strand_id
1 'polypeptide(L)'
;HVYAIVLGGWGSNNTFTMLGALRSAAQMVSYEVAMGLSLIGLLMISETLDLGAIVRQQGGLLFGFLPRWNVFLQPVGFLIFLITLFAETNRNPFDLPEGESEIVGFHIEYSSMRFAFYFMGEYVAMVGAAAVLSTLYLGGWQIPWLGTDTLRDNALLVARAALVLLACFSVLAALLFRSYGRRLGALYRDRRRREATVLGTFSLFVAAISLLLLAFLSSIAPLGAQILVALVQCAFLVLKILAIGFLFIWVRWTLPRFRYDQLMGLGWKSLVPLALLNIAATGIVLLVVDRG
;
A
#
# COMPACT_ATOMS: atom_id res chain seq x y z
N HIS A 1 5.76 -4.40 16.56
CA HIS A 1 5.49 -5.84 16.38
C HIS A 1 6.45 -6.74 17.14
N VAL A 2 7.71 -6.31 17.33
CA VAL A 2 8.77 -7.03 18.05
C VAL A 2 8.34 -7.65 19.39
N TYR A 3 7.76 -6.86 20.30
CA TYR A 3 7.33 -7.36 21.61
C TYR A 3 6.27 -8.46 21.53
N ALA A 4 5.35 -8.37 20.57
CA ALA A 4 4.28 -9.35 20.42
C ALA A 4 4.82 -10.74 20.05
N ILE A 5 5.84 -10.79 19.19
CA ILE A 5 6.47 -12.06 18.78
C ILE A 5 7.29 -12.66 19.92
N VAL A 6 8.05 -11.85 20.66
CA VAL A 6 8.82 -12.32 21.83
C VAL A 6 7.91 -12.85 22.93
N LEU A 7 6.85 -12.10 23.27
CA LEU A 7 5.87 -12.54 24.27
C LEU A 7 5.07 -13.76 23.77
N GLY A 8 4.78 -13.84 22.47
CA GLY A 8 4.15 -15.00 21.84
C GLY A 8 5.00 -16.26 21.99
N GLY A 9 6.30 -16.18 21.73
CA GLY A 9 7.25 -17.28 21.94
C GLY A 9 7.44 -17.64 23.41
N TRP A 10 7.42 -16.66 24.32
CA TRP A 10 7.51 -16.92 25.75
C TRP A 10 6.26 -17.60 26.31
N GLY A 11 5.08 -17.16 25.90
CA GLY A 11 3.79 -17.75 26.30
C GLY A 11 3.58 -19.18 25.81
N SER A 12 4.38 -19.62 24.85
CA SER A 12 4.41 -20.97 24.30
C SER A 12 5.01 -22.01 25.28
N ASN A 13 5.90 -21.59 26.17
CA ASN A 13 6.58 -22.48 27.11
C ASN A 13 7.36 -23.65 26.43
N ASN A 14 7.91 -23.39 25.24
CA ASN A 14 8.76 -24.32 24.48
C ASN A 14 10.06 -23.62 24.06
N THR A 15 11.19 -24.28 24.31
CA THR A 15 12.53 -23.78 24.01
C THR A 15 12.73 -23.51 22.52
N PHE A 16 12.19 -24.34 21.62
CA PHE A 16 12.36 -24.17 20.19
C PHE A 16 11.58 -22.96 19.66
N THR A 17 10.33 -22.82 20.10
CA THR A 17 9.46 -21.70 19.75
C THR A 17 10.02 -20.36 20.28
N MET A 18 10.64 -20.37 21.47
CA MET A 18 11.36 -19.21 22.01
C MET A 18 12.56 -18.82 21.13
N LEU A 19 13.39 -19.77 20.71
CA LEU A 19 14.53 -19.49 19.83
C LEU A 19 14.10 -18.95 18.47
N GLY A 20 13.00 -19.47 17.91
CA GLY A 20 12.37 -18.94 16.69
C GLY A 20 11.90 -17.49 16.87
N ALA A 21 11.22 -17.19 17.97
CA ALA A 21 10.75 -15.85 18.30
C ALA A 21 11.90 -14.84 18.49
N LEU A 22 12.99 -15.24 19.16
CA LEU A 22 14.16 -14.37 19.35
C LEU A 22 14.86 -14.04 18.02
N ARG A 23 14.95 -15.00 17.10
CA ARG A 23 15.52 -14.78 15.75
C ARG A 23 14.65 -13.83 14.93
N SER A 24 13.33 -14.02 14.96
CA SER A 24 12.37 -13.12 14.33
C SER A 24 12.46 -11.70 14.89
N ALA A 25 12.56 -11.57 16.21
CA ALA A 25 12.72 -10.28 16.87
C ALA A 25 14.00 -9.56 16.42
N ALA A 26 15.13 -10.28 16.36
CA ALA A 26 16.40 -9.74 15.88
C ALA A 26 16.32 -9.25 14.42
N GLN A 27 15.61 -9.99 13.56
CA GLN A 27 15.32 -9.58 12.19
C GLN A 27 14.54 -8.26 12.19
N MET A 28 13.35 -8.22 12.78
CA MET A 28 12.48 -7.03 12.74
C MET A 28 13.20 -5.76 13.25
N VAL A 29 13.91 -5.85 14.37
CA VAL A 29 14.71 -4.71 14.90
C VAL A 29 15.73 -4.21 13.88
N SER A 30 16.40 -5.13 13.16
CA SER A 30 17.38 -4.75 12.14
C SER A 30 16.74 -3.99 10.98
N TYR A 31 15.53 -4.39 10.57
CA TYR A 31 14.79 -3.73 9.49
C TYR A 31 14.07 -2.46 9.94
N GLU A 32 13.67 -2.33 11.21
CA GLU A 32 13.16 -1.09 11.80
C GLU A 32 14.21 0.04 11.73
N VAL A 33 15.48 -0.27 12.05
CA VAL A 33 16.57 0.72 11.95
C VAL A 33 16.76 1.19 10.51
N ALA A 34 16.82 0.26 9.55
CA ALA A 34 16.97 0.61 8.13
C ALA A 34 15.77 1.42 7.61
N MET A 35 14.54 1.06 8.03
CA MET A 35 13.32 1.79 7.70
C MET A 35 13.37 3.22 8.23
N GLY A 36 13.74 3.40 9.50
CA GLY A 36 13.87 4.71 10.12
C GLY A 36 14.90 5.60 9.42
N LEU A 37 16.07 5.07 9.07
CA LEU A 37 17.09 5.81 8.33
C LEU A 37 16.61 6.23 6.94
N SER A 38 15.89 5.37 6.22
CA SER A 38 15.34 5.72 4.91
C SER A 38 14.32 6.86 4.97
N LEU A 39 13.60 7.01 6.10
CA LEU A 39 12.65 8.09 6.33
C LEU A 39 13.33 9.45 6.53
N ILE A 40 14.54 9.48 7.12
CA ILE A 40 15.24 10.73 7.41
C ILE A 40 15.50 11.53 6.12
N GLY A 41 15.94 10.87 5.05
CA GLY A 41 16.16 11.54 3.76
C GLY A 41 14.89 12.21 3.24
N LEU A 42 13.74 11.52 3.35
CA LEU A 42 12.45 12.08 2.98
C LEU A 42 12.09 13.32 3.81
N LEU A 43 12.27 13.24 5.13
CA LEU A 43 11.94 14.30 6.07
C LEU A 43 12.81 15.54 5.90
N MET A 44 14.06 15.36 5.46
CA MET A 44 14.94 16.48 5.10
C MET A 44 14.39 17.28 3.91
N ILE A 45 13.71 16.62 2.96
CA ILE A 45 13.10 17.30 1.81
C ILE A 45 11.75 17.93 2.19
N SER A 46 10.96 17.28 3.04
CA SER A 46 9.62 17.77 3.39
C SER A 46 9.61 18.84 4.49
N GLU A 47 10.69 18.97 5.25
CA GLU A 47 10.87 19.93 6.37
C GLU A 47 9.74 19.88 7.43
N THR A 48 8.97 18.81 7.46
CA THR A 48 7.82 18.64 8.36
C THR A 48 7.58 17.19 8.69
N LEU A 49 7.07 16.95 9.90
CA LEU A 49 6.60 15.65 10.38
C LEU A 49 5.10 15.47 10.20
N ASP A 50 4.36 16.51 9.81
CA ASP A 50 2.93 16.41 9.54
C ASP A 50 2.70 15.65 8.24
N LEU A 51 2.16 14.43 8.33
CA LEU A 51 1.78 13.61 7.19
C LEU A 51 0.85 14.36 6.23
N GLY A 52 -0.02 15.23 6.76
CA GLY A 52 -0.93 16.00 5.93
C GLY A 52 -0.22 17.04 5.09
N ALA A 53 0.75 17.76 5.67
CA ALA A 53 1.62 18.67 4.95
C ALA A 53 2.50 17.95 3.92
N ILE A 54 3.10 16.79 4.28
CA ILE A 54 3.90 15.95 3.36
C ILE A 54 3.08 15.55 2.13
N VAL A 55 1.82 15.14 2.32
CA VAL A 55 0.95 14.79 1.19
C VAL A 55 0.62 16.02 0.36
N ARG A 56 0.30 17.17 0.96
CA ARG A 56 -0.02 18.40 0.21
C ARG A 56 1.15 18.86 -0.66
N GLN A 57 2.39 18.80 -0.16
CA GLN A 57 3.60 19.15 -0.90
C GLN A 57 3.80 18.30 -2.17
N GLN A 58 3.29 17.07 -2.19
CA GLN A 58 3.38 16.16 -3.34
C GLN A 58 2.40 16.52 -4.49
N GLY A 59 1.57 17.55 -4.31
CA GLY A 59 0.46 17.90 -5.21
C GLY A 59 0.86 18.68 -6.44
N GLY A 60 2.13 19.11 -6.48
CA GLY A 60 2.70 19.80 -7.62
C GLY A 60 3.08 18.87 -8.76
N LEU A 61 3.39 19.49 -9.90
CA LEU A 61 3.99 18.84 -11.06
C LEU A 61 5.50 19.13 -11.06
N LEU A 62 6.31 18.08 -11.13
CA LEU A 62 7.74 18.12 -11.41
C LEU A 62 7.93 18.21 -12.93
N PHE A 63 8.70 19.20 -13.39
CA PHE A 63 8.93 19.49 -14.82
C PHE A 63 7.67 19.73 -15.67
N GLY A 64 6.50 20.00 -15.05
CA GLY A 64 5.24 20.23 -15.75
C GLY A 64 4.51 18.97 -16.24
N PHE A 65 5.10 17.78 -16.14
CA PHE A 65 4.48 16.51 -16.60
C PHE A 65 4.53 15.37 -15.59
N LEU A 66 5.50 15.33 -14.68
CA LEU A 66 5.60 14.29 -13.65
C LEU A 66 4.88 14.73 -12.38
N PRO A 67 4.14 13.86 -11.68
CA PRO A 67 3.72 14.14 -10.31
C PRO A 67 4.94 14.36 -9.43
N ARG A 68 4.92 15.36 -8.54
CA ARG A 68 5.97 15.61 -7.53
C ARG A 68 5.88 14.60 -6.38
N TRP A 69 5.74 13.32 -6.73
CA TRP A 69 5.73 12.25 -5.75
C TRP A 69 7.13 12.03 -5.21
N ASN A 70 7.18 11.73 -3.93
CA ASN A 70 8.43 11.52 -3.23
C ASN A 70 9.19 10.28 -3.74
N VAL A 71 8.54 9.34 -4.44
CA VAL A 71 9.22 8.26 -5.18
C VAL A 71 10.27 8.80 -6.16
N PHE A 72 9.98 9.90 -6.85
CA PHE A 72 10.90 10.46 -7.84
C PHE A 72 11.99 11.31 -7.20
N LEU A 73 11.70 11.95 -6.06
CA LEU A 73 12.67 12.74 -5.30
C LEU A 73 13.64 11.86 -4.51
N GLN A 74 13.14 10.75 -3.97
CA GLN A 74 13.85 9.82 -3.09
C GLN A 74 13.70 8.38 -3.59
N PRO A 75 14.22 8.02 -4.78
CA PRO A 75 14.04 6.66 -5.32
C PRO A 75 14.77 5.61 -4.49
N VAL A 76 15.97 5.92 -3.98
CA VAL A 76 16.74 5.01 -3.13
C VAL A 76 16.06 4.84 -1.77
N GLY A 77 15.64 5.95 -1.15
CA GLY A 77 14.86 5.92 0.10
C GLY A 77 13.58 5.09 -0.04
N PHE A 78 12.84 5.26 -1.14
CA PHE A 78 11.64 4.48 -1.45
C PHE A 78 11.92 2.98 -1.54
N LEU A 79 12.96 2.56 -2.27
CA LEU A 79 13.29 1.15 -2.41
C LEU A 79 13.71 0.51 -1.09
N ILE A 80 14.52 1.21 -0.28
CA ILE A 80 14.90 0.74 1.05
C ILE A 80 13.65 0.60 1.92
N PHE A 81 12.81 1.64 1.97
CA PHE A 81 11.59 1.64 2.77
C PHE A 81 10.64 0.52 2.34
N LEU A 82 10.48 0.27 1.04
CA LEU A 82 9.67 -0.82 0.50
C LEU A 82 10.21 -2.18 0.94
N ILE A 83 11.52 -2.43 0.80
CA ILE A 83 12.15 -3.70 1.20
C ILE A 83 12.01 -3.93 2.71
N THR A 84 12.21 -2.89 3.53
CA THR A 84 12.03 -2.99 4.98
C THR A 84 10.58 -3.22 5.38
N LEU A 85 9.63 -2.66 4.62
CA LEU A 85 8.20 -2.90 4.81
C LEU A 85 7.85 -4.38 4.62
N PHE A 86 8.40 -4.99 3.57
CA PHE A 86 8.26 -6.43 3.33
C PHE A 86 8.82 -7.27 4.48
N ALA A 87 10.00 -6.90 4.98
CA ALA A 87 10.64 -7.60 6.08
C ALA A 87 9.86 -7.48 7.40
N GLU A 88 9.24 -6.33 7.67
CA GLU A 88 8.45 -6.09 8.89
C GLU A 88 7.12 -6.84 8.88
N THR A 89 6.50 -7.01 7.70
CA THR A 89 5.26 -7.79 7.56
C THR A 89 5.46 -9.31 7.70
N ASN A 90 6.70 -9.79 7.84
CA ASN A 90 7.06 -11.20 8.04
C ASN A 90 6.44 -12.16 7.01
N ARG A 91 6.22 -11.71 5.77
CA ARG A 91 5.66 -12.54 4.68
C ARG A 91 6.70 -12.95 3.66
N ASN A 92 6.43 -14.04 2.90
CA ASN A 92 7.40 -14.56 1.93
C ASN A 92 7.75 -13.42 0.95
N PRO A 93 9.03 -13.09 0.72
CA PRO A 93 10.25 -13.88 0.94
C PRO A 93 10.96 -13.73 2.30
N PHE A 94 10.47 -12.91 3.24
CA PHE A 94 11.04 -12.61 4.57
C PHE A 94 10.35 -13.37 5.72
N ASP A 95 9.85 -14.57 5.42
CA ASP A 95 8.98 -15.39 6.28
C ASP A 95 9.76 -16.41 7.12
N LEU A 96 10.82 -15.95 7.77
CA LEU A 96 11.54 -16.77 8.76
C LEU A 96 10.75 -17.10 10.03
N PRO A 97 9.88 -16.20 10.54
CA PRO A 97 9.15 -16.46 11.79
C PRO A 97 8.10 -17.58 11.68
N GLU A 98 7.53 -17.82 10.49
CA GLU A 98 6.57 -18.91 10.23
C GLU A 98 7.24 -20.13 9.56
N GLY A 99 8.51 -20.02 9.15
CA GLY A 99 9.23 -21.03 8.38
C GLY A 99 9.52 -22.32 9.15
N GLU A 100 8.64 -23.31 8.98
CA GLU A 100 8.74 -24.68 9.54
C GLU A 100 10.07 -25.41 9.28
N SER A 101 10.84 -24.97 8.28
CA SER A 101 12.06 -25.65 7.82
C SER A 101 13.33 -25.29 8.59
N GLU A 102 13.38 -24.18 9.35
CA GLU A 102 14.60 -23.77 10.07
C GLU A 102 14.49 -23.88 11.61
N ILE A 103 13.27 -23.85 12.21
CA ILE A 103 12.87 -24.21 13.59
C ILE A 103 11.34 -23.98 13.71
N VAL A 104 10.65 -24.62 14.67
CA VAL A 104 9.21 -24.45 14.98
C VAL A 104 8.83 -22.96 15.14
N GLY A 105 7.92 -22.46 14.29
CA GLY A 105 7.45 -21.07 14.28
C GLY A 105 6.61 -20.67 15.52
N PHE A 106 6.55 -19.37 15.81
CA PHE A 106 6.02 -18.83 17.07
C PHE A 106 4.51 -19.05 17.29
N HIS A 107 3.74 -19.29 16.22
CA HIS A 107 2.28 -19.45 16.28
C HIS A 107 1.83 -20.92 16.28
N ILE A 108 2.75 -21.90 16.20
CA ILE A 108 2.42 -23.34 16.03
C ILE A 108 1.68 -23.92 17.24
N GLU A 109 1.87 -23.35 18.43
CA GLU A 109 1.26 -23.84 19.66
C GLU A 109 -0.07 -23.14 19.99
N TYR A 110 -0.43 -22.11 19.23
CA TYR A 110 -1.69 -21.39 19.39
C TYR A 110 -2.76 -22.02 18.49
N SER A 111 -3.90 -22.36 19.09
CA SER A 111 -5.04 -22.95 18.38
C SER A 111 -6.22 -21.97 18.26
N SER A 112 -7.01 -22.14 17.19
CA SER A 112 -8.31 -21.50 16.96
C SER A 112 -8.29 -19.96 17.11
N MET A 113 -8.89 -19.41 18.17
CA MET A 113 -9.08 -17.96 18.32
C MET A 113 -7.76 -17.19 18.44
N ARG A 114 -6.80 -17.70 19.20
CA ARG A 114 -5.50 -17.02 19.39
C ARG A 114 -4.71 -16.99 18.08
N PHE A 115 -4.74 -18.08 17.33
CA PHE A 115 -4.19 -18.17 15.98
C PHE A 115 -4.84 -17.14 15.05
N ALA A 116 -6.18 -17.06 15.03
CA ALA A 116 -6.91 -16.09 14.21
C ALA A 116 -6.51 -14.64 14.49
N PHE A 117 -6.27 -14.28 15.76
CA PHE A 117 -5.79 -12.95 16.14
C PHE A 117 -4.39 -12.62 15.60
N TYR A 118 -3.47 -13.59 15.54
CA TYR A 118 -2.15 -13.39 14.93
C TYR A 118 -2.27 -13.08 13.43
N PHE A 119 -3.04 -13.87 12.68
CA PHE A 119 -3.27 -13.60 11.25
C PHE A 119 -3.95 -12.26 11.02
N MET A 120 -4.99 -11.94 11.79
CA MET A 120 -5.65 -10.65 11.66
C MET A 120 -4.69 -9.49 11.93
N GLY A 121 -3.84 -9.62 12.96
CA GLY A 121 -2.83 -8.61 13.27
C GLY A 121 -1.82 -8.38 12.15
N GLU A 122 -1.37 -9.45 11.50
CA GLU A 122 -0.47 -9.35 10.35
C GLU A 122 -1.13 -8.69 9.12
N TYR A 123 -2.40 -9.01 8.84
CA TYR A 123 -3.14 -8.35 7.76
C TYR A 123 -3.37 -6.87 8.04
N VAL A 124 -3.70 -6.52 9.29
CA VAL A 124 -3.83 -5.12 9.71
C VAL A 124 -2.50 -4.40 9.57
N ALA A 125 -1.39 -5.04 9.97
CA ALA A 125 -0.05 -4.49 9.80
C ALA A 125 0.29 -4.26 8.32
N MET A 126 -0.03 -5.21 7.44
CA MET A 126 0.20 -5.06 5.99
C MET A 126 -0.59 -3.89 5.40
N VAL A 127 -1.87 -3.74 5.77
CA VAL A 127 -2.70 -2.61 5.32
C VAL A 127 -2.19 -1.29 5.88
N GLY A 128 -1.81 -1.24 7.16
CA GLY A 128 -1.24 -0.05 7.79
C GLY A 128 0.09 0.36 7.14
N ALA A 129 0.95 -0.62 6.87
CA ALA A 129 2.23 -0.44 6.19
C ALA A 129 2.04 0.10 4.76
N ALA A 130 1.07 -0.45 4.01
CA ALA A 130 0.70 0.05 2.69
C ALA A 130 0.14 1.48 2.74
N ALA A 131 -0.65 1.82 3.76
CA ALA A 131 -1.16 3.17 3.95
C ALA A 131 -0.02 4.17 4.21
N VAL A 132 0.94 3.82 5.07
CA VAL A 132 2.12 4.65 5.37
C VAL A 132 3.01 4.83 4.14
N LEU A 133 3.29 3.75 3.39
CA LEU A 133 4.05 3.85 2.14
C LEU A 133 3.33 4.77 1.14
N SER A 134 2.02 4.63 1.01
CA SER A 134 1.22 5.44 0.08
C SER A 134 1.22 6.92 0.45
N THR A 135 1.17 7.28 1.73
CA THR A 135 1.15 8.69 2.17
C THR A 135 2.53 9.34 2.05
N LEU A 136 3.58 8.62 2.43
CA LEU A 136 4.94 9.14 2.42
C LEU A 136 5.51 9.30 1.01
N TYR A 137 5.31 8.29 0.15
CA TYR A 137 5.99 8.21 -1.14
C TYR A 137 5.09 8.47 -2.36
N LEU A 138 3.83 8.00 -2.33
CA LEU A 138 2.91 8.00 -3.48
C LEU A 138 1.82 9.09 -3.43
N GLY A 139 2.04 10.16 -2.66
CA GLY A 139 1.14 11.32 -2.62
C GLY A 139 -0.21 11.06 -1.98
N GLY A 140 -0.36 10.01 -1.16
CA GLY A 140 -1.56 9.74 -0.36
C GLY A 140 -2.87 9.86 -1.16
N TRP A 141 -3.69 10.84 -0.78
CA TRP A 141 -5.00 11.11 -1.40
C TRP A 141 -4.97 11.94 -2.68
N GLN A 142 -3.79 12.35 -3.14
CA GLN A 142 -3.67 13.17 -4.34
C GLN A 142 -3.80 12.35 -5.61
N ILE A 143 -4.48 12.95 -6.58
CA ILE A 143 -4.68 12.39 -7.91
C ILE A 143 -3.46 12.76 -8.74
N PRO A 144 -2.88 11.83 -9.54
CA PRO A 144 -1.82 12.17 -10.47
C PRO A 144 -2.22 13.38 -11.33
N TRP A 145 -1.30 14.33 -11.50
CA TRP A 145 -1.45 15.55 -12.31
C TRP A 145 -2.44 16.61 -11.83
N LEU A 146 -3.30 16.32 -10.85
CA LEU A 146 -4.31 17.26 -10.34
C LEU A 146 -4.03 17.61 -8.89
N GLY A 147 -3.50 18.82 -8.67
CA GLY A 147 -3.25 19.37 -7.35
C GLY A 147 -4.55 19.64 -6.58
N THR A 148 -4.51 19.59 -5.25
CA THR A 148 -5.69 19.76 -4.39
C THR A 148 -6.43 21.08 -4.60
N ASP A 149 -5.71 22.13 -4.95
CA ASP A 149 -6.30 23.46 -5.15
C ASP A 149 -7.06 23.54 -6.49
N THR A 150 -6.44 23.02 -7.56
CA THR A 150 -7.10 22.88 -8.87
C THR A 150 -8.36 22.00 -8.82
N LEU A 151 -8.36 20.97 -7.96
CA LEU A 151 -9.50 20.10 -7.71
C LEU A 151 -10.62 20.80 -6.93
N ARG A 152 -10.30 21.73 -6.04
CA ARG A 152 -11.29 22.54 -5.30
C ARG A 152 -11.92 23.59 -6.20
N ASP A 153 -11.12 24.25 -7.03
CA ASP A 153 -11.60 25.30 -7.93
C ASP A 153 -12.48 24.73 -9.05
N ASN A 154 -12.15 23.53 -9.55
CA ASN A 154 -12.91 22.83 -10.58
C ASN A 154 -13.75 21.66 -10.04
N ALA A 155 -14.13 21.70 -8.76
CA ALA A 155 -14.76 20.58 -8.06
C ALA A 155 -15.97 20.00 -8.82
N LEU A 156 -16.76 20.86 -9.47
CA LEU A 156 -17.94 20.46 -10.22
C LEU A 156 -17.59 19.70 -11.52
N LEU A 157 -16.55 20.11 -12.23
CA LEU A 157 -16.08 19.42 -13.44
C LEU A 157 -15.42 18.08 -13.09
N VAL A 158 -14.58 18.06 -12.06
CA VAL A 158 -13.92 16.84 -11.57
C VAL A 158 -14.96 15.83 -11.10
N ALA A 159 -15.96 16.27 -10.33
CA ALA A 159 -17.02 15.42 -9.83
C ALA A 159 -17.85 14.81 -10.97
N ARG A 160 -18.20 15.61 -11.99
CA ARG A 160 -18.87 15.12 -13.20
C ARG A 160 -17.99 14.11 -13.95
N ALA A 161 -16.72 14.44 -14.20
CA ALA A 161 -15.81 13.56 -14.91
C ALA A 161 -15.60 12.22 -14.18
N ALA A 162 -15.42 12.25 -12.84
CA ALA A 162 -15.26 11.05 -12.04
C ALA A 162 -16.51 10.15 -12.06
N LEU A 163 -17.71 10.74 -11.97
CA LEU A 163 -18.96 9.98 -12.06
C LEU A 163 -19.20 9.42 -13.46
N VAL A 164 -18.86 10.16 -14.53
CA VAL A 164 -18.88 9.63 -15.91
C VAL A 164 -17.90 8.48 -16.06
N LEU A 165 -16.67 8.60 -15.56
CA LEU A 165 -15.68 7.54 -15.62
C LEU A 165 -16.13 6.29 -14.85
N LEU A 166 -16.72 6.47 -13.66
CA LEU A 166 -17.29 5.37 -12.88
C LEU A 166 -18.46 4.70 -13.61
N ALA A 167 -19.35 5.48 -14.22
CA ALA A 167 -20.46 4.98 -15.03
C ALA A 167 -19.94 4.21 -16.26
N CYS A 168 -18.97 4.76 -16.98
CA CYS A 168 -18.33 4.11 -18.12
C CYS A 168 -17.62 2.81 -17.71
N PHE A 169 -16.86 2.81 -16.61
CA PHE A 169 -16.17 1.64 -16.10
C PHE A 169 -17.15 0.54 -15.68
N SER A 170 -18.22 0.89 -14.97
CA SER A 170 -19.25 -0.07 -14.53
C SER A 170 -20.05 -0.64 -15.69
N VAL A 171 -20.36 0.16 -16.73
CA VAL A 171 -20.94 -0.33 -17.99
C VAL A 171 -19.97 -1.25 -18.73
N LEU A 172 -18.70 -0.88 -18.84
CA LEU A 172 -17.67 -1.70 -19.49
C LEU A 172 -17.45 -3.02 -18.74
N ALA A 173 -17.42 -3.00 -17.41
CA ALA A 173 -17.38 -4.19 -16.58
C ALA A 173 -18.61 -5.08 -16.81
N ALA A 174 -19.81 -4.50 -16.88
CA ALA A 174 -21.03 -5.25 -17.20
C ALA A 174 -20.98 -5.91 -18.57
N LEU A 175 -20.46 -5.21 -19.58
CA LEU A 175 -20.25 -5.76 -20.93
C LEU A 175 -19.21 -6.89 -20.92
N LEU A 176 -18.11 -6.73 -20.18
CA LEU A 176 -17.08 -7.75 -20.02
C LEU A 176 -17.63 -8.99 -19.31
N PHE A 177 -18.33 -8.84 -18.19
CA PHE A 177 -18.96 -9.97 -17.48
C PHE A 177 -19.99 -10.68 -18.36
N ARG A 178 -20.78 -9.94 -19.15
CA ARG A 178 -21.74 -10.52 -20.10
C ARG A 178 -21.04 -11.24 -21.26
N SER A 179 -19.94 -10.70 -21.77
CA SER A 179 -19.13 -11.33 -22.82
C SER A 179 -18.40 -12.58 -22.32
N TYR A 180 -17.88 -12.55 -21.09
CA TYR A 180 -17.23 -13.66 -20.41
C TYR A 180 -18.22 -14.78 -20.12
N GLY A 181 -19.42 -14.44 -19.63
CA GLY A 181 -20.51 -15.40 -19.40
C GLY A 181 -21.01 -16.07 -20.69
N ARG A 182 -21.00 -15.35 -21.82
CA ARG A 182 -21.31 -15.94 -23.14
C ARG A 182 -20.24 -16.93 -23.60
N ARG A 183 -18.96 -16.61 -23.42
CA ARG A 183 -17.83 -17.50 -23.78
C ARG A 183 -17.79 -18.76 -22.92
N LEU A 184 -18.00 -18.63 -21.60
CA LEU A 184 -18.04 -19.80 -20.70
C LEU A 184 -19.28 -20.67 -20.91
N GLY A 185 -20.44 -20.06 -21.20
CA GLY A 185 -21.68 -20.79 -21.44
C GLY A 185 -21.65 -21.68 -22.70
N ALA A 186 -20.71 -21.44 -23.63
CA ALA A 186 -20.48 -22.29 -24.78
C ALA A 186 -19.62 -23.53 -24.45
N LEU A 187 -18.72 -23.43 -23.46
CA LEU A 187 -17.87 -24.55 -23.04
C LEU A 187 -18.50 -25.42 -21.93
N TYR A 188 -19.26 -24.83 -21.00
CA TYR A 188 -19.81 -25.53 -19.83
C TYR A 188 -21.30 -25.17 -19.64
N ARG A 189 -22.17 -26.19 -19.71
CA ARG A 189 -23.62 -26.05 -19.54
C ARG A 189 -23.99 -26.05 -18.04
N ASP A 190 -23.52 -25.06 -17.27
CA ASP A 190 -23.65 -25.13 -15.80
C ASP A 190 -23.84 -23.78 -15.05
N ARG A 191 -24.12 -23.87 -13.74
CA ARG A 191 -24.48 -22.81 -12.76
C ARG A 191 -23.64 -21.52 -12.83
N ARG A 192 -22.40 -21.59 -13.31
CA ARG A 192 -21.45 -20.46 -13.48
C ARG A 192 -21.95 -19.37 -14.45
N ARG A 193 -22.86 -19.70 -15.37
CA ARG A 193 -23.52 -18.69 -16.22
C ARG A 193 -24.38 -17.72 -15.40
N ARG A 194 -24.95 -18.18 -14.28
CA ARG A 194 -25.72 -17.32 -13.36
C ARG A 194 -24.82 -16.36 -12.60
N GLU A 195 -23.65 -16.80 -12.16
CA GLU A 195 -22.67 -15.94 -11.46
C GLU A 195 -22.23 -14.76 -12.34
N ALA A 196 -21.85 -15.02 -13.60
CA ALA A 196 -21.48 -13.96 -14.55
C ALA A 196 -22.66 -13.00 -14.84
N THR A 197 -23.89 -13.51 -14.84
CA THR A 197 -25.10 -12.68 -15.03
C THR A 197 -25.38 -11.83 -13.79
N VAL A 198 -25.21 -12.37 -12.58
CA VAL A 198 -25.40 -11.66 -11.31
C VAL A 198 -24.36 -10.54 -11.15
N LEU A 199 -23.08 -10.81 -11.44
CA LEU A 199 -22.02 -9.79 -11.43
C LEU A 199 -22.25 -8.70 -12.50
N GLY A 200 -22.76 -9.09 -13.69
CA GLY A 200 -23.16 -8.16 -14.74
C GLY A 200 -24.33 -7.25 -14.34
N THR A 201 -25.36 -7.80 -13.67
CA THR A 201 -26.49 -7.00 -13.17
C THR A 201 -26.09 -6.08 -12.02
N PHE A 202 -25.19 -6.53 -11.15
CA PHE A 202 -24.66 -5.73 -10.06
C PHE A 202 -23.84 -4.53 -10.58
N SER A 203 -22.99 -4.76 -11.58
CA SER A 203 -22.23 -3.67 -12.21
C SER A 203 -23.13 -2.65 -12.94
N LEU A 204 -24.22 -3.09 -13.59
CA LEU A 204 -25.22 -2.16 -14.16
C LEU A 204 -25.98 -1.37 -13.09
N PHE A 205 -26.25 -1.96 -11.93
CA PHE A 205 -26.87 -1.26 -10.80
C PHE A 205 -25.97 -0.15 -10.25
N VAL A 206 -24.66 -0.41 -10.12
CA VAL A 206 -23.66 0.60 -9.78
C VAL A 206 -23.60 1.71 -10.83
N ALA A 207 -23.70 1.37 -12.12
CA ALA A 207 -23.77 2.37 -13.20
C ALA A 207 -25.00 3.28 -13.08
N ALA A 208 -26.18 2.70 -12.83
CA ALA A 208 -27.41 3.45 -12.67
C ALA A 208 -27.35 4.42 -11.46
N ILE A 209 -26.78 3.95 -10.34
CA ILE A 209 -26.54 4.80 -9.16
C ILE A 209 -25.59 5.95 -9.49
N SER A 210 -24.50 5.69 -10.20
CA SER A 210 -23.53 6.73 -10.58
C SER A 210 -24.13 7.79 -11.52
N LEU A 211 -25.01 7.41 -12.44
CA LEU A 211 -25.73 8.33 -13.33
C LEU A 211 -26.81 9.13 -12.59
N LEU A 212 -27.53 8.49 -11.66
CA LEU A 212 -28.50 9.17 -10.79
C LEU A 212 -27.81 10.20 -9.89
N LEU A 213 -26.65 9.85 -9.31
CA LEU A 213 -25.80 10.78 -8.55
C LEU A 213 -25.29 11.93 -9.41
N LEU A 214 -24.99 11.70 -10.69
CA LEU A 214 -24.55 12.75 -11.61
C LEU A 214 -25.69 13.74 -11.94
N ALA A 215 -26.90 13.23 -12.17
CA ALA A 215 -28.09 14.06 -12.34
C ALA A 215 -28.40 14.87 -11.08
N PHE A 216 -28.28 14.25 -9.90
CA PHE A 216 -28.49 14.89 -8.60
C PHE A 216 -27.42 15.95 -8.29
N LEU A 217 -26.15 15.72 -8.64
CA LEU A 217 -25.05 16.66 -8.42
C LEU A 217 -25.22 17.95 -9.21
N SER A 218 -25.89 17.91 -10.37
CA SER A 218 -26.20 19.12 -11.15
C SER A 218 -27.18 20.07 -10.45
N SER A 219 -27.85 19.60 -9.39
CA SER A 219 -28.86 20.35 -8.62
C SER A 219 -28.38 20.83 -7.24
N ILE A 220 -27.18 20.44 -6.80
CA ILE A 220 -26.66 20.77 -5.46
C ILE A 220 -25.59 21.87 -5.51
N ALA A 221 -25.69 22.79 -4.54
CA ALA A 221 -24.76 23.86 -4.20
C ALA A 221 -23.26 23.42 -4.17
N PRO A 222 -22.30 24.37 -4.26
CA PRO A 222 -20.86 24.09 -4.31
C PRO A 222 -20.32 23.19 -3.18
N LEU A 223 -21.00 23.14 -2.03
CA LEU A 223 -20.62 22.31 -0.89
C LEU A 223 -20.73 20.80 -1.19
N GLY A 224 -21.68 20.37 -2.02
CA GLY A 224 -21.81 18.97 -2.44
C GLY A 224 -20.65 18.50 -3.33
N ALA A 225 -20.12 19.40 -4.17
CA ALA A 225 -18.97 19.09 -5.03
C ALA A 225 -17.69 18.85 -4.22
N GLN A 226 -17.49 19.58 -3.12
CA GLN A 226 -16.32 19.42 -2.24
C GLN A 226 -16.32 18.07 -1.51
N ILE A 227 -17.47 17.62 -1.02
CA ILE A 227 -17.61 16.31 -0.38
C ILE A 227 -17.28 15.20 -1.38
N LEU A 228 -17.73 15.33 -2.63
CA LEU A 228 -17.45 14.33 -3.66
C LEU A 228 -15.97 14.30 -4.05
N VAL A 229 -15.30 15.46 -4.15
CA VAL A 229 -13.85 15.51 -4.35
C VAL A 229 -13.12 14.82 -3.20
N ALA A 230 -13.54 15.01 -1.94
CA ALA A 230 -12.96 14.30 -0.81
C ALA A 230 -13.20 12.77 -0.91
N LEU A 231 -14.39 12.32 -1.30
CA LEU A 231 -14.66 10.89 -1.51
C LEU A 231 -13.81 10.30 -2.64
N VAL A 232 -13.61 11.02 -3.74
CA VAL A 232 -12.73 10.60 -4.84
C VAL A 232 -11.28 10.51 -4.35
N GLN A 233 -10.80 11.51 -3.60
CA GLN A 233 -9.47 11.51 -2.99
C GLN A 233 -9.27 10.33 -2.03
N CYS A 234 -10.27 10.02 -1.20
CA CYS A 234 -10.28 8.82 -0.35
C CYS A 234 -10.25 7.52 -1.18
N ALA A 235 -11.05 7.44 -2.26
CA ALA A 235 -11.05 6.28 -3.14
C ALA A 235 -9.69 6.05 -3.81
N PHE A 236 -8.99 7.12 -4.22
CA PHE A 236 -7.63 7.03 -4.75
C PHE A 236 -6.62 6.55 -3.70
N LEU A 237 -6.74 7.00 -2.45
CA LEU A 237 -5.91 6.47 -1.36
C LEU A 237 -6.14 4.96 -1.17
N VAL A 238 -7.40 4.53 -1.11
CA VAL A 238 -7.76 3.11 -1.00
C VAL A 238 -7.24 2.31 -2.19
N LEU A 239 -7.36 2.84 -3.41
CA LEU A 239 -6.84 2.20 -4.61
C LEU A 239 -5.33 2.02 -4.56
N LYS A 240 -4.57 3.03 -4.07
CA LYS A 240 -3.11 2.92 -3.89
C LYS A 240 -2.75 1.89 -2.82
N ILE A 241 -3.47 1.86 -1.70
CA ILE A 241 -3.31 0.84 -0.66
C ILE A 241 -3.54 -0.56 -1.24
N LEU A 242 -4.59 -0.74 -2.03
CA LEU A 242 -4.88 -2.01 -2.71
C LEU A 242 -3.83 -2.36 -3.76
N ALA A 243 -3.30 -1.38 -4.50
CA ALA A 243 -2.23 -1.60 -5.47
C ALA A 243 -0.92 -2.03 -4.79
N ILE A 244 -0.59 -1.43 -3.65
CA ILE A 244 0.54 -1.88 -2.82
C ILE A 244 0.23 -3.28 -2.26
N GLY A 245 -0.97 -3.55 -1.75
CA GLY A 245 -1.37 -4.88 -1.31
C GLY A 245 -1.26 -5.94 -2.42
N PHE A 246 -1.60 -5.57 -3.65
CA PHE A 246 -1.39 -6.40 -4.83
C PHE A 246 0.10 -6.63 -5.11
N LEU A 247 0.93 -5.59 -4.99
CA LEU A 247 2.39 -5.72 -5.07
C LEU A 247 2.92 -6.69 -4.00
N PHE A 248 2.38 -6.63 -2.77
CA PHE A 248 2.75 -7.56 -1.70
C PHE A 248 2.49 -9.00 -2.09
N ILE A 249 1.29 -9.26 -2.62
CA ILE A 249 0.93 -10.59 -3.12
C ILE A 249 1.84 -10.97 -4.27
N TRP A 250 2.06 -10.11 -5.26
CA TRP A 250 2.87 -10.43 -6.44
C TRP A 250 4.31 -10.82 -6.05
N VAL A 251 4.97 -10.02 -5.21
CA VAL A 251 6.35 -10.27 -4.76
C VAL A 251 6.48 -11.64 -4.10
N ARG A 252 5.44 -12.04 -3.34
CA ARG A 252 5.35 -13.35 -2.67
C ARG A 252 5.55 -14.53 -3.62
N TRP A 253 5.05 -14.43 -4.87
CA TRP A 253 5.14 -15.49 -5.86
C TRP A 253 6.38 -15.39 -6.75
N THR A 254 7.08 -14.26 -6.74
CA THR A 254 8.22 -14.03 -7.63
C THR A 254 9.58 -14.35 -7.02
N LEU A 255 9.75 -14.11 -5.71
CA LEU A 255 11.06 -14.22 -5.06
C LEU A 255 11.19 -15.52 -4.27
N PRO A 256 12.34 -16.22 -4.37
CA PRO A 256 12.61 -17.37 -3.52
C PRO A 256 12.80 -16.93 -2.07
N ARG A 257 12.62 -17.87 -1.13
CA ARG A 257 12.82 -17.64 0.30
C ARG A 257 14.30 -17.40 0.60
N PHE A 258 14.59 -16.40 1.44
CA PHE A 258 15.96 -16.11 1.91
C PHE A 258 16.28 -16.84 3.22
N ARG A 259 17.55 -17.19 3.41
CA ARG A 259 18.06 -17.75 4.67
C ARG A 259 18.35 -16.66 5.70
N TYR A 260 18.28 -16.95 7.00
CA TYR A 260 18.54 -16.00 8.10
C TYR A 260 19.81 -15.16 7.91
N ASP A 261 20.93 -15.82 7.60
CA ASP A 261 22.24 -15.15 7.48
C ASP A 261 22.25 -14.15 6.31
N GLN A 262 21.54 -14.46 5.22
CA GLN A 262 21.40 -13.58 4.06
C GLN A 262 20.50 -12.39 4.39
N LEU A 263 19.42 -12.60 5.14
CA LEU A 263 18.53 -11.54 5.59
C LEU A 263 19.22 -10.56 6.53
N MET A 264 19.97 -11.07 7.50
CA MET A 264 20.75 -10.22 8.41
C MET A 264 21.87 -9.50 7.65
N GLY A 265 22.50 -10.16 6.68
CA GLY A 265 23.48 -9.54 5.79
C GLY A 265 22.88 -8.42 4.93
N LEU A 266 21.69 -8.61 4.37
CA LEU A 266 20.98 -7.59 3.58
C LEU A 266 20.71 -6.34 4.41
N GLY A 267 20.13 -6.51 5.61
CA GLY A 267 19.84 -5.40 6.53
C GLY A 267 21.10 -4.61 6.90
N TRP A 268 22.07 -5.27 7.52
CA TRP A 268 23.23 -4.60 8.11
C TRP A 268 24.32 -4.21 7.13
N LYS A 269 24.59 -5.01 6.08
CA LYS A 269 25.69 -4.75 5.14
C LYS A 269 25.25 -3.93 3.93
N SER A 270 23.97 -3.97 3.57
CA SER A 270 23.47 -3.29 2.37
C SER A 270 22.51 -2.15 2.71
N LEU A 271 21.38 -2.44 3.37
CA LEU A 271 20.31 -1.46 3.56
C LEU A 271 20.74 -0.29 4.46
N VAL A 272 21.40 -0.57 5.60
CA VAL A 272 21.84 0.49 6.53
C VAL A 272 22.88 1.43 5.89
N PRO A 273 23.99 0.93 5.30
CA PRO A 273 24.95 1.82 4.62
C PRO A 273 24.33 2.58 3.45
N LEU A 274 23.45 1.93 2.66
CA LEU A 274 22.77 2.58 1.54
C LEU A 274 21.82 3.70 2.02
N ALA A 275 21.13 3.50 3.14
CA ALA A 275 20.28 4.53 3.74
C ALA A 275 21.10 5.73 4.22
N LEU A 276 22.25 5.50 4.87
CA LEU A 276 23.16 6.56 5.29
C LEU A 276 23.72 7.34 4.08
N LEU A 277 24.12 6.64 3.03
CA LEU A 277 24.54 7.27 1.77
C LEU A 277 23.42 8.10 1.14
N ASN A 278 22.18 7.61 1.17
CA ASN A 278 21.01 8.34 0.67
C ASN A 278 20.77 9.64 1.47
N ILE A 279 20.88 9.58 2.80
CA ILE A 279 20.78 10.78 3.67
C ILE A 279 21.88 11.78 3.31
N ALA A 280 23.14 11.34 3.20
CA ALA A 280 24.26 12.21 2.87
C ALA A 280 24.10 12.85 1.49
N ALA A 281 23.69 12.06 0.48
CA ALA A 281 23.42 12.56 -0.87
C ALA A 281 22.28 13.58 -0.87
N THR A 282 21.20 13.32 -0.12
CA THR A 282 20.08 14.26 0.03
C THR A 282 20.55 15.58 0.65
N GLY A 283 21.35 15.51 1.71
CA GLY A 283 21.92 16.70 2.36
C GLY A 283 22.79 17.53 1.42
N ILE A 284 23.63 16.89 0.59
CA ILE A 284 24.46 17.59 -0.40
C ILE A 284 23.58 18.29 -1.45
N VAL A 285 22.55 17.61 -1.97
CA VAL A 285 21.65 18.19 -2.96
C VAL A 285 20.92 19.41 -2.39
N LEU A 286 20.40 19.33 -1.16
CA LEU A 286 19.74 20.46 -0.51
C LEU A 286 20.69 21.65 -0.30
N LEU A 287 21.93 21.40 0.12
CA LEU A 287 22.94 22.46 0.27
C LEU A 287 23.31 23.15 -1.04
N VAL A 288 23.29 22.43 -2.16
CA VAL A 288 23.56 23.01 -3.48
C VAL A 288 22.37 23.84 -3.94
N VAL A 289 21.15 23.37 -3.70
CA VAL A 289 19.92 24.09 -4.05
C VAL A 289 19.75 25.36 -3.22
N ASP A 290 20.04 25.33 -1.91
CA ASP A 290 19.94 26.51 -1.05
C ASP A 290 20.99 27.59 -1.34
N ARG A 291 22.09 27.23 -2.01
CA ARG A 291 23.18 28.15 -2.36
C ARG A 291 23.04 28.78 -3.75
N GLY A 292 22.06 28.36 -4.56
CA GLY A 292 21.80 28.85 -5.92
C GLY A 292 20.61 29.79 -5.97
#